data_AF-K8EGB5-F1
#
_entry.id   AF-K8EGB5-F1
#
_cell.length_a   1.000
_cell.length_b   1.000
_cell.length_c   1.000
_cell.angle_alpha   90.00
_cell.angle_beta   90.00
_cell.angle_gamma   90.00
#
_symmetry.space_group_name_H-M   'P 1'
#
loop_
_entity.id
_entity.type
_entity.pdbx_description
1 polymer ?
#
loop_
_entity_poly.entity_id
_entity_poly.type
_entity_poly.pdbx_seq_one_letter_code
_entity_poly.pdbx_strand_id
1 'polypeptide(L)'
;MSSGREGVATTRARKRKAGERDSSWDVVANNDDVRFKHITPRLNRTDLKFVSSEYSTEEEHERLRNALALLENKPLPLWRLFREAVLNGGACRDIVEKHVMCKLNGTDLKFLYGVNTETRKLIKRSSRKGELKKRFKVSEMSSISTLEFAWEHKSLWPSDWEDITFSSEVARTNKLELLKWAREEKKCEWDEWTINEAASQGNLEMVKYCVANECPIDEDACAYAAENGHLEVLKYLREEVKAPWDFSTAEWAAENGHLHILEYLVERKYNKYNESACWCAAKYGHLDCLKYLHETAKAPWDSWAVRFAHENNHTECLQYLLDNNCPLPPGWRYEDGKLHVPPVS
;
A
#
# COMPACT_ATOMS: atom_id res chain seq x y z
N MET A 1 -62.15 -34.26 -24.06
CA MET A 1 -61.19 -34.61 -22.98
C MET A 1 -60.41 -33.34 -22.66
N SER A 2 -60.71 -32.78 -21.49
CA SER A 2 -60.31 -31.45 -21.01
C SER A 2 -58.97 -31.51 -20.27
N SER A 3 -58.18 -30.43 -20.40
CA SER A 3 -57.25 -29.80 -19.43
C SER A 3 -56.31 -30.68 -18.57
N GLY A 4 -55.06 -30.32 -18.29
CA GLY A 4 -54.45 -29.00 -18.25
C GLY A 4 -52.97 -29.05 -17.84
N ARG A 5 -52.32 -27.88 -17.89
CA ARG A 5 -50.95 -27.61 -17.45
C ARG A 5 -50.88 -27.45 -15.92
N GLU A 6 -49.90 -28.08 -15.29
CA GLU A 6 -49.20 -27.63 -14.06
C GLU A 6 -47.76 -28.18 -14.22
N GLY A 7 -46.67 -27.43 -14.24
CA GLY A 7 -46.30 -26.35 -13.33
C GLY A 7 -45.06 -26.81 -12.54
N VAL A 8 -43.90 -26.94 -13.19
CA VAL A 8 -42.64 -27.32 -12.53
C VAL A 8 -42.10 -26.12 -11.78
N ALA A 9 -42.45 -26.02 -10.49
CA ALA A 9 -41.96 -25.00 -9.58
C ALA A 9 -40.87 -25.56 -8.63
N THR A 10 -39.68 -25.01 -8.80
CA THR A 10 -38.72 -24.61 -7.74
C THR A 10 -37.90 -25.68 -7.00
N THR A 11 -36.71 -25.95 -7.56
CA THR A 11 -35.53 -26.55 -6.92
C THR A 11 -34.77 -25.59 -5.97
N ARG A 12 -35.49 -24.77 -5.19
CA ARG A 12 -34.88 -23.79 -4.26
C ARG A 12 -35.13 -24.07 -2.77
N ALA A 13 -35.91 -25.10 -2.44
CA ALA A 13 -36.35 -25.37 -1.06
C ALA A 13 -35.63 -26.54 -0.35
N ARG A 14 -34.71 -27.27 -0.99
CA ARG A 14 -34.04 -28.46 -0.39
C ARG A 14 -32.55 -28.35 -0.03
N LYS A 15 -31.91 -27.19 -0.23
CA LYS A 15 -30.55 -26.90 0.30
C LYS A 15 -30.58 -26.15 1.64
N ARG A 16 -31.48 -26.54 2.54
CA ARG A 16 -31.56 -26.07 3.92
C ARG A 16 -31.54 -27.27 4.86
N LYS A 17 -30.43 -28.01 4.90
CA LYS A 17 -30.11 -28.95 5.96
C LYS A 17 -28.59 -28.97 6.14
N ALA A 18 -28.22 -28.58 7.36
CA ALA A 18 -26.98 -28.80 8.11
C ALA A 18 -25.74 -29.30 7.36
N GLY A 19 -24.62 -28.57 7.46
CA GLY A 19 -23.31 -29.22 7.37
C GLY A 19 -22.11 -28.42 6.85
N GLU A 20 -22.29 -27.35 6.07
CA GLU A 20 -21.15 -26.63 5.45
C GLU A 20 -21.42 -25.12 5.37
N ARG A 21 -21.34 -24.43 6.51
CA ARG A 21 -21.41 -22.96 6.57
C ARG A 21 -20.38 -22.31 7.51
N ASP A 22 -19.37 -23.05 7.96
CA ASP A 22 -18.41 -22.57 8.95
C ASP A 22 -16.96 -22.77 8.49
N SER A 23 -16.44 -21.81 7.72
CA SER A 23 -14.99 -21.58 7.67
C SER A 23 -14.70 -20.08 7.67
N SER A 24 -15.33 -19.32 6.78
CA SER A 24 -15.14 -17.87 6.70
C SER A 24 -15.79 -17.09 7.86
N TRP A 25 -16.89 -17.59 8.42
CA TRP A 25 -17.64 -16.91 9.48
C TRP A 25 -16.98 -17.03 10.85
N ASP A 26 -16.39 -18.18 11.18
CA ASP A 26 -15.60 -18.35 12.40
C ASP A 26 -14.36 -17.46 12.41
N VAL A 27 -13.72 -17.26 11.25
CA VAL A 27 -12.53 -16.39 11.08
C VAL A 27 -12.83 -14.90 11.29
N VAL A 28 -14.08 -14.45 11.16
CA VAL A 28 -14.44 -13.02 11.38
C VAL A 28 -15.14 -12.80 12.71
N ALA A 29 -15.98 -13.75 13.15
CA ALA A 29 -16.75 -13.63 14.38
C ALA A 29 -15.92 -13.95 15.64
N ASN A 30 -14.91 -14.83 15.55
CA ASN A 30 -14.10 -15.28 16.68
C ASN A 30 -12.68 -14.70 16.71
N ASN A 31 -12.29 -13.85 15.74
CA ASN A 31 -10.88 -13.53 15.54
C ASN A 31 -10.55 -12.13 16.07
N ASP A 32 -9.97 -12.14 17.26
CA ASP A 32 -9.39 -11.00 17.97
C ASP A 32 -8.40 -10.20 17.08
N ASP A 33 -7.83 -10.80 16.03
CA ASP A 33 -6.86 -10.16 15.13
C ASP A 33 -7.43 -9.03 14.24
N VAL A 34 -8.59 -9.19 13.58
CA VAL A 34 -9.21 -8.12 12.77
C VAL A 34 -9.57 -6.93 13.67
N ARG A 35 -9.95 -7.23 14.91
CA ARG A 35 -10.33 -6.25 15.90
C ARG A 35 -9.11 -5.49 16.46
N PHE A 36 -8.08 -6.18 16.93
CA PHE A 36 -6.95 -5.59 17.66
C PHE A 36 -5.79 -5.14 16.77
N LYS A 37 -5.54 -5.81 15.63
CA LYS A 37 -4.41 -5.47 14.74
C LYS A 37 -4.82 -4.62 13.54
N HIS A 38 -6.11 -4.59 13.17
CA HIS A 38 -6.59 -3.85 11.99
C HIS A 38 -7.39 -2.60 12.36
N ILE A 39 -8.41 -2.74 13.22
CA ILE A 39 -9.31 -1.64 13.58
C ILE A 39 -8.77 -0.81 14.75
N THR A 40 -8.30 -1.46 15.81
CA THR A 40 -7.89 -0.77 17.06
C THR A 40 -6.74 0.23 16.88
N PRO A 41 -5.69 -0.02 16.07
CA PRO A 41 -4.61 0.95 15.86
C PRO A 41 -5.06 2.26 15.20
N ARG A 42 -6.26 2.28 14.60
CA ARG A 42 -6.85 3.47 13.98
C ARG A 42 -7.68 4.31 14.95
N LEU A 43 -7.91 3.79 16.16
CA LEU A 43 -8.70 4.43 17.22
C LEU A 43 -7.75 4.93 18.31
N ASN A 44 -7.91 6.19 18.71
CA ASN A 44 -7.11 6.82 19.76
C ASN A 44 -7.70 6.53 21.15
N ARG A 45 -6.96 6.91 22.20
CA ARG A 45 -7.38 6.70 23.61
C ARG A 45 -8.73 7.33 23.95
N THR A 46 -9.13 8.41 23.29
CA THR A 46 -10.43 9.06 23.49
C THR A 46 -11.55 8.26 22.82
N ASP A 47 -11.32 7.72 21.62
CA ASP A 47 -12.25 6.81 20.95
C ASP A 47 -12.46 5.54 21.77
N LEU A 48 -11.37 4.99 22.31
CA LEU A 48 -11.40 3.83 23.21
C LEU A 48 -12.05 4.14 24.56
N LYS A 49 -11.98 5.39 25.03
CA LYS A 49 -12.74 5.85 26.21
C LYS A 49 -14.23 5.99 25.93
N PHE A 50 -14.63 6.48 24.75
CA PHE A 50 -16.03 6.46 24.33
C PHE A 50 -16.55 5.02 24.18
N VAL A 51 -15.69 4.09 23.75
CA VAL A 51 -15.95 2.64 23.75
C VAL A 51 -16.11 2.09 25.18
N SER A 52 -15.52 2.73 26.20
CA SER A 52 -15.54 2.25 27.59
C SER A 52 -16.45 3.06 28.54
N SER A 53 -17.01 4.20 28.14
CA SER A 53 -17.59 5.19 29.08
C SER A 53 -19.06 4.96 29.46
N GLU A 54 -19.56 3.72 29.43
CA GLU A 54 -20.92 3.39 29.88
C GLU A 54 -20.95 2.67 31.24
N TYR A 55 -20.27 3.22 32.25
CA TYR A 55 -20.43 2.75 33.64
C TYR A 55 -20.83 3.93 34.52
N SER A 56 -22.01 3.84 35.14
CA SER A 56 -22.68 4.96 35.81
C SER A 56 -22.33 5.08 37.30
N THR A 57 -21.46 4.23 37.83
CA THR A 57 -21.09 4.23 39.25
C THR A 57 -19.57 4.22 39.49
N GLU A 58 -19.13 4.84 40.59
CA GLU A 58 -17.72 4.94 41.00
C GLU A 58 -17.06 3.56 41.22
N GLU A 59 -17.85 2.59 41.67
CA GLU A 59 -17.44 1.19 41.85
C GLU A 59 -17.20 0.46 40.52
N GLU A 60 -17.96 0.81 39.47
CA GLU A 60 -17.78 0.27 38.13
C GLU A 60 -16.63 0.96 37.37
N HIS A 61 -16.37 2.24 37.65
CA HIS A 61 -15.18 2.95 37.18
C HIS A 61 -13.88 2.36 37.77
N GLU A 62 -13.91 1.92 39.03
CA GLU A 62 -12.79 1.20 39.66
C GLU A 62 -12.63 -0.22 39.12
N ARG A 63 -13.74 -0.92 38.84
CA ARG A 63 -13.74 -2.19 38.08
C ARG A 63 -13.22 -2.02 36.66
N LEU A 64 -13.48 -0.89 36.00
CA LEU A 64 -12.92 -0.55 34.69
C LEU A 64 -11.43 -0.23 34.74
N ARG A 65 -10.95 0.45 35.78
CA ARG A 65 -9.51 0.69 35.98
C ARG A 65 -8.76 -0.62 36.26
N ASN A 66 -9.34 -1.48 37.10
CA ASN A 66 -8.83 -2.83 37.35
C ASN A 66 -8.99 -3.74 36.12
N ALA A 67 -10.06 -3.58 35.33
CA ALA A 67 -10.24 -4.27 34.06
C ALA A 67 -9.28 -3.75 33.00
N LEU A 68 -8.93 -2.46 32.95
CA LEU A 68 -7.91 -1.86 32.08
C LEU A 68 -6.51 -2.35 32.41
N ALA A 69 -6.24 -2.62 33.69
CA ALA A 69 -5.04 -3.32 34.14
C ALA A 69 -5.06 -4.84 33.80
N LEU A 70 -6.25 -5.47 33.75
CA LEU A 70 -6.47 -6.85 33.29
C LEU A 70 -6.66 -6.98 31.76
N LEU A 71 -6.80 -5.87 31.03
CA LEU A 71 -7.07 -5.78 29.59
C LEU A 71 -5.81 -6.02 28.75
N GLU A 72 -4.65 -6.17 29.38
CA GLU A 72 -3.54 -6.93 28.81
C GLU A 72 -3.93 -8.39 28.51
N ASN A 73 -5.11 -8.88 28.94
CA ASN A 73 -5.52 -10.28 28.75
C ASN A 73 -6.98 -10.59 28.32
N LYS A 74 -7.88 -9.63 27.98
CA LYS A 74 -9.08 -9.82 27.08
C LYS A 74 -10.09 -8.64 27.07
N PRO A 75 -10.26 -7.90 25.95
CA PRO A 75 -11.25 -6.81 25.83
C PRO A 75 -12.66 -7.14 25.26
N LEU A 76 -13.68 -6.39 25.69
CA LEU A 76 -15.13 -6.50 25.37
C LEU A 76 -15.49 -6.31 23.88
N PRO A 77 -16.37 -7.11 23.22
CA PRO A 77 -16.53 -7.11 21.76
C PRO A 77 -17.01 -5.80 21.12
N LEU A 78 -16.29 -5.31 20.09
CA LEU A 78 -16.60 -4.09 19.32
C LEU A 78 -18.03 -4.06 18.75
N TRP A 79 -18.63 -5.22 18.54
CA TRP A 79 -20.01 -5.34 18.06
C TRP A 79 -21.09 -4.90 19.04
N ARG A 80 -20.80 -4.86 20.36
CA ARG A 80 -21.79 -4.37 21.35
C ARG A 80 -22.09 -2.89 21.19
N LEU A 81 -21.07 -2.06 20.90
CA LEU A 81 -21.25 -0.65 20.57
C LEU A 81 -22.13 -0.44 19.34
N PHE A 82 -21.92 -1.28 18.31
CA PHE A 82 -22.73 -1.23 17.10
C PHE A 82 -24.17 -1.70 17.34
N ARG A 83 -24.39 -2.64 18.27
CA ARG A 83 -25.72 -3.05 18.71
C ARG A 83 -26.46 -1.91 19.40
N GLU A 84 -25.83 -1.20 20.32
CA GLU A 84 -26.42 -0.08 21.04
C GLU A 84 -26.65 1.15 20.16
N ALA A 85 -25.74 1.48 19.24
CA ALA A 85 -25.96 2.54 18.24
C ALA A 85 -27.19 2.27 17.35
N VAL A 86 -27.52 1.00 17.13
CA VAL A 86 -28.73 0.57 16.40
C VAL A 86 -29.98 0.60 17.28
N LEU A 87 -29.85 0.34 18.59
CA LEU A 87 -30.97 0.22 19.55
C LEU A 87 -31.35 1.54 20.26
N ASN A 88 -30.40 2.39 20.66
CA ASN A 88 -30.62 3.51 21.60
C ASN A 88 -30.86 4.88 20.95
N GLY A 89 -30.76 5.01 19.62
CA GLY A 89 -31.08 6.26 18.91
C GLY A 89 -30.08 7.43 19.10
N GLY A 90 -30.12 8.38 18.16
CA GLY A 90 -29.47 9.70 18.21
C GLY A 90 -27.97 9.76 18.57
N ALA A 91 -27.68 9.91 19.85
CA ALA A 91 -26.36 10.30 20.36
C ALA A 91 -25.25 9.26 20.11
N CYS A 92 -25.53 7.98 20.39
CA CYS A 92 -24.54 6.91 20.13
C CYS A 92 -24.33 6.68 18.63
N ARG A 93 -25.35 6.93 17.80
CA ARG A 93 -25.22 6.85 16.34
C ARG A 93 -24.30 7.93 15.80
N ASP A 94 -24.48 9.17 16.24
CA ASP A 94 -23.65 10.31 15.82
C ASP A 94 -22.19 10.12 16.22
N ILE A 95 -21.91 9.59 17.42
CA ILE A 95 -20.55 9.25 17.86
C ILE A 95 -19.96 8.17 16.96
N VAL A 96 -20.68 7.06 16.74
CA VAL A 96 -20.18 5.97 15.90
C VAL A 96 -19.96 6.42 14.46
N GLU A 97 -20.87 7.19 13.86
CA GLU A 97 -20.72 7.66 12.48
C GLU A 97 -19.62 8.72 12.32
N LYS A 98 -19.53 9.69 13.25
CA LYS A 98 -18.60 10.83 13.13
C LYS A 98 -17.23 10.59 13.72
N HIS A 99 -17.07 9.67 14.68
CA HIS A 99 -15.79 9.44 15.38
C HIS A 99 -15.17 8.07 15.12
N VAL A 100 -15.99 7.01 14.98
CA VAL A 100 -15.48 5.64 14.75
C VAL A 100 -15.43 5.35 13.26
N MET A 101 -16.55 5.48 12.56
CA MET A 101 -16.69 5.13 11.15
C MET A 101 -15.84 5.99 10.22
N CYS A 102 -15.53 7.24 10.57
CA CYS A 102 -14.66 8.10 9.77
C CYS A 102 -13.20 7.64 9.76
N LYS A 103 -12.77 6.87 10.76
CA LYS A 103 -11.40 6.34 10.92
C LYS A 103 -11.19 5.00 10.22
N LEU A 104 -12.27 4.39 9.74
CA LEU A 104 -12.25 3.11 9.04
C LEU A 104 -12.09 3.32 7.53
N ASN A 105 -11.25 2.54 6.85
CA ASN A 105 -11.19 2.55 5.39
C ASN A 105 -12.31 1.70 4.78
N GLY A 106 -12.39 1.65 3.44
CA GLY A 106 -13.42 0.85 2.76
C GLY A 106 -13.32 -0.64 3.05
N THR A 107 -12.11 -1.14 3.34
CA THR A 107 -11.83 -2.56 3.65
C THR A 107 -12.31 -2.93 5.06
N ASP A 108 -12.03 -2.09 6.06
CA ASP A 108 -12.56 -2.17 7.44
C ASP A 108 -14.09 -2.26 7.45
N LEU A 109 -14.75 -1.42 6.63
CA LEU A 109 -16.21 -1.42 6.54
C LEU A 109 -16.76 -2.72 5.95
N LYS A 110 -16.05 -3.35 5.01
CA LYS A 110 -16.48 -4.65 4.46
C LYS A 110 -16.34 -5.75 5.49
N PHE A 111 -15.25 -5.77 6.25
CA PHE A 111 -15.09 -6.72 7.35
C PHE A 111 -16.19 -6.52 8.39
N LEU A 112 -16.41 -5.28 8.86
CA LEU A 112 -17.49 -4.98 9.80
C LEU A 112 -18.87 -5.37 9.27
N TYR A 113 -19.15 -5.16 7.98
CA TYR A 113 -20.41 -5.58 7.36
C TYR A 113 -20.62 -7.11 7.40
N GLY A 114 -19.52 -7.85 7.35
CA GLY A 114 -19.48 -9.30 7.55
C GLY A 114 -19.86 -9.69 8.97
N VAL A 115 -19.25 -9.07 9.99
CA VAL A 115 -19.29 -9.51 11.41
C VAL A 115 -20.67 -9.97 11.90
N ASN A 116 -21.72 -9.13 11.84
CA ASN A 116 -23.05 -9.52 12.28
C ASN A 116 -24.20 -8.68 11.67
N THR A 117 -25.43 -8.94 12.12
CA THR A 117 -26.63 -8.25 11.64
C THR A 117 -26.69 -6.77 12.01
N GLU A 118 -26.12 -6.38 13.14
CA GLU A 118 -26.14 -5.05 13.73
C GLU A 118 -25.20 -4.12 12.95
N THR A 119 -23.94 -4.52 12.78
CA THR A 119 -22.94 -3.79 11.98
C THR A 119 -23.39 -3.66 10.53
N ARG A 120 -23.99 -4.72 9.97
CA ARG A 120 -24.58 -4.70 8.64
C ARG A 120 -25.69 -3.66 8.49
N LYS A 121 -26.62 -3.59 9.46
CA LYS A 121 -27.71 -2.60 9.46
C LYS A 121 -27.15 -1.19 9.58
N LEU A 122 -26.14 -0.98 10.43
CA LEU A 122 -25.47 0.30 10.60
C LEU A 122 -24.85 0.78 9.28
N ILE A 123 -24.02 -0.04 8.64
CA ILE A 123 -23.32 0.36 7.42
C ILE A 123 -24.29 0.63 6.27
N LYS A 124 -25.37 -0.16 6.13
CA LYS A 124 -26.41 0.07 5.11
C LYS A 124 -27.12 1.42 5.27
N ARG A 125 -27.25 1.90 6.51
CA ARG A 125 -27.89 3.19 6.84
C ARG A 125 -26.91 4.36 6.76
N SER A 126 -25.62 4.10 6.93
CA SER A 126 -24.58 5.13 6.84
C SER A 126 -24.44 5.71 5.42
N SER A 127 -23.92 6.94 5.34
CA SER A 127 -23.56 7.58 4.07
C SER A 127 -22.49 6.80 3.29
N ARG A 128 -21.72 5.93 3.96
CA ARG A 128 -20.61 5.15 3.40
C ARG A 128 -21.02 3.78 2.84
N LYS A 129 -22.32 3.49 2.70
CA LYS A 129 -22.81 2.22 2.11
C LYS A 129 -22.23 1.91 0.71
N GLY A 130 -21.82 2.93 -0.04
CA GLY A 130 -21.21 2.80 -1.37
C GLY A 130 -19.86 2.09 -1.35
N GLU A 131 -19.11 2.17 -0.24
CA GLU A 131 -17.81 1.51 -0.08
C GLU A 131 -17.90 -0.01 -0.20
N LEU A 132 -19.05 -0.60 0.14
CA LEU A 132 -19.31 -2.05 0.03
C LEU A 132 -19.30 -2.55 -1.41
N LYS A 133 -19.50 -1.66 -2.39
CA LYS A 133 -19.47 -2.01 -3.82
C LYS A 133 -18.06 -1.95 -4.43
N LYS A 134 -17.10 -1.37 -3.71
CA LYS A 134 -15.72 -1.23 -4.20
C LYS A 134 -14.96 -2.55 -4.03
N ARG A 135 -13.93 -2.76 -4.86
CA ARG A 135 -13.01 -3.90 -4.76
C ARG A 135 -12.16 -3.85 -3.50
N PHE A 136 -11.64 -4.98 -3.05
CA PHE A 136 -10.65 -4.99 -1.95
C PHE A 136 -9.40 -4.23 -2.35
N LYS A 137 -8.77 -3.63 -1.34
CA LYS A 137 -7.41 -3.11 -1.42
C LYS A 137 -6.57 -3.93 -0.45
N VAL A 138 -5.83 -4.90 -0.97
CA VAL A 138 -5.09 -5.88 -0.17
C VAL A 138 -3.90 -5.22 0.51
N SER A 139 -3.24 -4.28 -0.16
CA SER A 139 -2.22 -3.38 0.42
C SER A 139 -2.67 -2.65 1.70
N GLU A 140 -3.96 -2.45 1.94
CA GLU A 140 -4.46 -1.82 3.18
C GLU A 140 -4.59 -2.81 4.35
N MET A 141 -4.46 -4.13 4.12
CA MET A 141 -4.69 -5.20 5.12
C MET A 141 -3.53 -5.34 6.09
N SER A 142 -3.84 -5.71 7.34
CA SER A 142 -2.84 -5.68 8.42
C SER A 142 -2.71 -6.98 9.22
N SER A 143 -3.48 -8.01 8.88
CA SER A 143 -3.49 -9.30 9.58
C SER A 143 -3.78 -10.47 8.63
N ILE A 144 -3.39 -11.67 9.03
CA ILE A 144 -3.69 -12.91 8.29
C ILE A 144 -5.21 -13.08 8.13
N SER A 145 -6.01 -12.83 9.18
CA SER A 145 -7.47 -12.94 9.11
C SER A 145 -8.09 -12.04 8.05
N THR A 146 -7.56 -10.82 7.89
CA THR A 146 -8.03 -9.89 6.85
C THR A 146 -7.68 -10.37 5.45
N LEU A 147 -6.49 -10.95 5.26
CA LEU A 147 -6.09 -11.55 4.00
C LEU A 147 -6.88 -12.83 3.68
N GLU A 148 -7.10 -13.67 4.68
CA GLU A 148 -7.89 -14.88 4.56
C GLU A 148 -9.31 -14.55 4.12
N PHE A 149 -9.95 -13.56 4.76
CA PHE A 149 -11.25 -13.10 4.32
C PHE A 149 -11.25 -12.62 2.88
N ALA A 150 -10.23 -11.86 2.46
CA ALA A 150 -10.10 -11.39 1.09
C ALA A 150 -9.88 -12.53 0.09
N TRP A 151 -9.09 -13.52 0.47
CA TRP A 151 -8.79 -14.71 -0.31
C TRP A 151 -10.04 -15.58 -0.54
N GLU A 152 -10.84 -15.81 0.49
CA GLU A 152 -12.10 -16.56 0.38
C GLU A 152 -13.18 -15.80 -0.43
N HIS A 153 -12.98 -14.50 -0.66
CA HIS A 153 -13.91 -13.63 -1.39
C HIS A 153 -13.31 -13.06 -2.68
N LYS A 154 -12.65 -13.89 -3.50
CA LYS A 154 -12.06 -13.50 -4.80
C LYS A 154 -13.00 -12.72 -5.72
N SER A 155 -14.33 -12.92 -5.60
CA SER A 155 -15.34 -12.13 -6.35
C SER A 155 -15.28 -10.60 -6.10
N LEU A 156 -14.65 -10.17 -5.01
CA LEU A 156 -14.45 -8.77 -4.64
C LEU A 156 -13.05 -8.26 -5.00
N TRP A 157 -12.22 -9.07 -5.64
CA TRP A 157 -10.99 -8.61 -6.26
C TRP A 157 -11.30 -7.77 -7.51
N PRO A 158 -10.38 -6.88 -7.92
CA PRO A 158 -10.35 -6.35 -9.28
C PRO A 158 -10.47 -7.49 -10.32
N SER A 159 -11.12 -7.21 -11.45
CA SER A 159 -11.48 -8.24 -12.44
C SER A 159 -10.28 -8.82 -13.19
N ASP A 160 -9.17 -8.11 -13.14
CA ASP A 160 -7.87 -8.36 -13.75
C ASP A 160 -6.89 -9.03 -12.78
N TRP A 161 -7.28 -9.28 -11.53
CA TRP A 161 -6.41 -9.92 -10.55
C TRP A 161 -6.37 -11.44 -10.70
N GLU A 162 -5.15 -11.95 -10.64
CA GLU A 162 -4.82 -13.36 -10.48
C GLU A 162 -4.03 -13.56 -9.18
N ASP A 163 -3.64 -14.81 -8.89
CA ASP A 163 -2.93 -15.14 -7.65
C ASP A 163 -1.55 -14.44 -7.58
N ILE A 164 -0.90 -14.22 -8.72
CA ILE A 164 0.34 -13.42 -8.84
C ILE A 164 0.13 -11.97 -8.37
N THR A 165 -0.96 -11.33 -8.78
CA THR A 165 -1.30 -9.95 -8.39
C THR A 165 -1.64 -9.86 -6.91
N PHE A 166 -2.24 -10.92 -6.36
CA PHE A 166 -2.50 -10.99 -4.93
C PHE A 166 -1.19 -11.02 -4.14
N SER A 167 -0.18 -11.78 -4.57
CA SER A 167 1.11 -11.86 -3.88
C SER A 167 1.87 -10.53 -3.87
N SER A 168 1.90 -9.81 -4.99
CA SER A 168 2.55 -8.48 -5.03
C SER A 168 1.81 -7.44 -4.18
N GLU A 169 0.47 -7.48 -4.16
CA GLU A 169 -0.33 -6.64 -3.24
C GLU A 169 -0.13 -6.99 -1.77
N VAL A 170 0.09 -8.27 -1.44
CA VAL A 170 0.47 -8.69 -0.09
C VAL A 170 1.86 -8.17 0.26
N ALA A 171 2.83 -8.24 -0.65
CA ALA A 171 4.17 -7.65 -0.44
C ALA A 171 4.09 -6.13 -0.20
N ARG A 172 3.21 -5.42 -0.90
CA ARG A 172 2.92 -3.99 -0.72
C ARG A 172 2.38 -3.63 0.68
N THR A 173 1.86 -4.59 1.45
CA THR A 173 1.53 -4.37 2.88
C THR A 173 2.77 -4.16 3.75
N ASN A 174 3.96 -4.46 3.21
CA ASN A 174 5.26 -4.42 3.88
C ASN A 174 5.33 -5.30 5.14
N LYS A 175 4.63 -6.44 5.12
CA LYS A 175 4.54 -7.40 6.24
C LYS A 175 4.97 -8.78 5.82
N LEU A 176 6.16 -9.18 6.25
CA LEU A 176 6.75 -10.47 5.91
C LEU A 176 5.88 -11.64 6.38
N GLU A 177 5.23 -11.54 7.54
CA GLU A 177 4.34 -12.59 8.03
C GLU A 177 3.15 -12.84 7.10
N LEU A 178 2.65 -11.78 6.45
CA LEU A 178 1.53 -11.87 5.51
C LEU A 178 1.95 -12.50 4.19
N LEU A 179 3.13 -12.13 3.68
CA LEU A 179 3.68 -12.73 2.47
C LEU A 179 4.02 -14.21 2.66
N LYS A 180 4.59 -14.58 3.83
CA LYS A 180 4.81 -15.98 4.21
C LYS A 180 3.52 -16.77 4.21
N TRP A 181 2.47 -16.25 4.84
CA TRP A 181 1.16 -16.90 4.83
C TRP A 181 0.63 -17.10 3.41
N ALA A 182 0.70 -16.10 2.53
CA ALA A 182 0.25 -16.23 1.15
C ALA A 182 1.01 -17.34 0.40
N ARG A 183 2.34 -17.38 0.54
CA ARG A 183 3.20 -18.36 -0.15
C ARG A 183 3.11 -19.76 0.45
N GLU A 184 3.20 -19.89 1.76
CA GLU A 184 3.34 -21.17 2.45
C GLU A 184 1.99 -21.86 2.66
N GLU A 185 0.95 -21.12 3.05
CA GLU A 185 -0.37 -21.69 3.37
C GLU A 185 -1.29 -21.73 2.15
N LYS A 186 -1.40 -20.63 1.41
CA LYS A 186 -2.31 -20.54 0.25
C LYS A 186 -1.66 -20.96 -1.06
N LYS A 187 -0.35 -21.20 -1.06
CA LYS A 187 0.44 -21.59 -2.26
C LYS A 187 0.26 -20.60 -3.41
N CYS A 188 0.12 -19.31 -3.09
CA CYS A 188 0.00 -18.28 -4.10
C CYS A 188 1.24 -18.28 -5.01
N GLU A 189 0.99 -18.18 -6.31
CA GLU A 189 2.04 -17.89 -7.27
C GLU A 189 2.53 -16.46 -7.09
N TRP A 190 3.77 -16.21 -7.50
CA TRP A 190 4.39 -14.90 -7.47
C TRP A 190 5.25 -14.71 -8.71
N ASP A 191 5.50 -13.45 -9.02
CA ASP A 191 6.32 -12.94 -10.10
C ASP A 191 7.29 -11.89 -9.56
N GLU A 192 8.08 -11.28 -10.44
CA GLU A 192 9.06 -10.24 -10.13
C GLU A 192 8.47 -9.06 -9.36
N TRP A 193 7.19 -8.72 -9.60
CA TRP A 193 6.50 -7.64 -8.89
C TRP A 193 6.49 -7.84 -7.37
N THR A 194 6.50 -9.08 -6.90
CA THR A 194 6.50 -9.38 -5.47
C THR A 194 7.82 -8.97 -4.80
N ILE A 195 8.97 -9.26 -5.42
CA ILE A 195 10.27 -8.81 -4.89
C ILE A 195 10.49 -7.32 -5.16
N ASN A 196 9.97 -6.78 -6.26
CA ASN A 196 10.05 -5.36 -6.61
C ASN A 196 9.34 -4.50 -5.55
N GLU A 197 8.16 -4.91 -5.09
CA GLU A 197 7.47 -4.27 -3.97
C GLU A 197 8.26 -4.37 -2.66
N ALA A 198 8.83 -5.53 -2.35
CA ALA A 198 9.66 -5.68 -1.16
C ALA A 198 10.90 -4.76 -1.20
N ALA A 199 11.48 -4.59 -2.39
CA ALA A 199 12.64 -3.73 -2.63
C ALA A 199 12.28 -2.24 -2.54
N SER A 200 11.16 -1.83 -3.15
CA SER A 200 10.60 -0.47 -3.06
C SER A 200 10.32 -0.07 -1.60
N GLN A 201 9.88 -1.00 -0.76
CA GLN A 201 9.60 -0.75 0.65
C GLN A 201 10.85 -0.80 1.56
N GLY A 202 12.01 -1.16 1.02
CA GLY A 202 13.26 -1.26 1.77
C GLY A 202 13.31 -2.41 2.76
N ASN A 203 12.40 -3.39 2.63
CA ASN A 203 12.29 -4.49 3.57
C ASN A 203 13.26 -5.61 3.19
N LEU A 204 14.52 -5.45 3.64
CA LEU A 204 15.60 -6.39 3.35
C LEU A 204 15.27 -7.83 3.76
N GLU A 205 14.56 -8.05 4.86
CA GLU A 205 14.19 -9.39 5.31
C GLU A 205 13.13 -10.03 4.39
N MET A 206 12.21 -9.22 3.84
CA MET A 206 11.27 -9.69 2.83
C MET A 206 11.97 -9.98 1.51
N VAL A 207 12.91 -9.14 1.08
CA VAL A 207 13.73 -9.40 -0.12
C VAL A 207 14.53 -10.70 0.02
N LYS A 208 15.21 -10.91 1.16
CA LYS A 208 15.91 -12.17 1.46
C LYS A 208 14.98 -13.38 1.42
N TYR A 209 13.76 -13.23 1.94
CA TYR A 209 12.76 -14.30 1.88
C TYR A 209 12.33 -14.61 0.43
N CYS A 210 12.06 -13.61 -0.40
CA CYS A 210 11.74 -13.80 -1.81
C CYS A 210 12.88 -14.52 -2.56
N VAL A 211 14.13 -14.09 -2.35
CA VAL A 211 15.33 -14.70 -2.95
C VAL A 211 15.49 -16.15 -2.49
N ALA A 212 15.39 -16.42 -1.19
CA ALA A 212 15.56 -17.76 -0.63
C ALA A 212 14.50 -18.77 -1.11
N ASN A 213 13.36 -18.28 -1.61
CA ASN A 213 12.27 -19.11 -2.13
C ASN A 213 12.14 -19.02 -3.66
N GLU A 214 13.17 -18.55 -4.36
CA GLU A 214 13.26 -18.53 -5.82
C GLU A 214 12.15 -17.68 -6.49
N CYS A 215 11.78 -16.55 -5.87
CA CYS A 215 10.97 -15.53 -6.53
C CYS A 215 11.73 -14.99 -7.75
N PRO A 216 11.09 -14.84 -8.94
CA PRO A 216 11.72 -14.25 -10.11
C PRO A 216 12.28 -12.85 -9.80
N ILE A 217 13.42 -12.50 -10.41
CA ILE A 217 14.11 -11.22 -10.17
C ILE A 217 14.55 -10.66 -11.52
N ASP A 218 14.23 -9.39 -11.75
CA ASP A 218 14.62 -8.60 -12.90
C ASP A 218 15.34 -7.30 -12.48
N GLU A 219 15.64 -6.45 -13.44
CA GLU A 219 16.34 -5.17 -13.24
C GLU A 219 15.55 -4.21 -12.34
N ASP A 220 14.22 -4.31 -12.34
CA ASP A 220 13.32 -3.43 -11.61
C ASP A 220 13.51 -3.57 -10.10
N ALA A 221 13.87 -4.74 -9.57
CA ALA A 221 14.16 -4.90 -8.15
C ALA A 221 15.27 -3.92 -7.67
N CYS A 222 16.32 -3.75 -8.47
CA CYS A 222 17.38 -2.77 -8.20
C CYS A 222 16.88 -1.34 -8.41
N ALA A 223 16.09 -1.10 -9.46
CA ALA A 223 15.56 0.22 -9.77
C ALA A 223 14.62 0.75 -8.67
N TYR A 224 13.68 -0.07 -8.19
CA TYR A 224 12.76 0.28 -7.09
C TYR A 224 13.48 0.53 -5.76
N ALA A 225 14.52 -0.26 -5.45
CA ALA A 225 15.37 0.02 -4.29
C ALA A 225 16.10 1.36 -4.42
N ALA A 226 16.57 1.69 -5.62
CA ALA A 226 17.26 2.93 -5.93
C ALA A 226 16.32 4.15 -5.91
N GLU A 227 15.12 4.03 -6.47
CA GLU A 227 14.04 5.03 -6.45
C GLU A 227 13.69 5.48 -5.04
N ASN A 228 13.64 4.54 -4.10
CA ASN A 228 13.25 4.78 -2.70
C ASN A 228 14.46 4.94 -1.75
N GLY A 229 15.68 4.99 -2.30
CA GLY A 229 16.90 5.29 -1.55
C GLY A 229 17.38 4.16 -0.63
N HIS A 230 16.92 2.93 -0.84
CA HIS A 230 17.19 1.76 -0.02
C HIS A 230 18.53 1.09 -0.37
N LEU A 231 19.63 1.77 -0.04
CA LEU A 231 20.99 1.33 -0.38
C LEU A 231 21.33 -0.08 0.13
N GLU A 232 20.89 -0.46 1.33
CA GLU A 232 21.20 -1.79 1.88
C GLU A 232 20.49 -2.93 1.13
N VAL A 233 19.28 -2.67 0.61
CA VAL A 233 18.60 -3.61 -0.29
C VAL A 233 19.35 -3.70 -1.62
N LEU A 234 19.72 -2.56 -2.21
CA LEU A 234 20.46 -2.53 -3.47
C LEU A 234 21.81 -3.26 -3.36
N LYS A 235 22.55 -3.05 -2.26
CA LYS A 235 23.79 -3.79 -1.96
C LYS A 235 23.55 -5.29 -1.90
N TYR A 236 22.54 -5.74 -1.16
CA TYR A 236 22.22 -7.16 -1.05
C TYR A 236 21.87 -7.76 -2.42
N LEU A 237 20.97 -7.13 -3.17
CA LEU A 237 20.57 -7.56 -4.52
C LEU A 237 21.79 -7.65 -5.46
N ARG A 238 22.68 -6.66 -5.41
CA ARG A 238 23.81 -6.61 -6.34
C ARG A 238 24.98 -7.51 -5.95
N GLU A 239 25.31 -7.55 -4.66
CA GLU A 239 26.55 -8.17 -4.18
C GLU A 239 26.35 -9.64 -3.83
N GLU A 240 25.21 -10.00 -3.24
CA GLU A 240 24.93 -11.37 -2.82
C GLU A 240 24.12 -12.12 -3.87
N VAL A 241 23.05 -11.52 -4.38
CA VAL A 241 22.12 -12.17 -5.32
C VAL A 241 22.62 -12.12 -6.77
N LYS A 242 23.47 -11.14 -7.09
CA LYS A 242 23.90 -10.83 -8.47
C LYS A 242 22.73 -10.46 -9.39
N ALA A 243 21.68 -9.87 -8.83
CA ALA A 243 20.52 -9.39 -9.58
C ALA A 243 20.94 -8.44 -10.72
N PRO A 244 20.24 -8.48 -11.86
CA PRO A 244 20.52 -7.55 -12.94
C PRO A 244 20.12 -6.12 -12.53
N TRP A 245 20.67 -5.15 -13.25
CA TRP A 245 20.36 -3.73 -13.12
C TRP A 245 20.54 -3.05 -14.49
N ASP A 246 19.85 -1.95 -14.74
CA ASP A 246 19.93 -1.19 -15.98
C ASP A 246 19.97 0.32 -15.72
N PHE A 247 19.78 1.13 -16.77
CA PHE A 247 19.80 2.59 -16.70
C PHE A 247 18.76 3.14 -15.69
N SER A 248 17.63 2.45 -15.50
CA SER A 248 16.55 2.83 -14.60
C SER A 248 17.03 2.96 -13.15
N THR A 249 18.03 2.16 -12.74
CA THR A 249 18.62 2.24 -11.39
C THR A 249 19.26 3.62 -11.11
N ALA A 250 19.98 4.18 -12.08
CA ALA A 250 20.58 5.51 -11.92
C ALA A 250 19.55 6.61 -12.15
N GLU A 251 18.66 6.43 -13.13
CA GLU A 251 17.59 7.37 -13.45
C GLU A 251 16.67 7.64 -12.25
N TRP A 252 16.12 6.59 -11.64
CA TRP A 252 15.16 6.74 -10.55
C TRP A 252 15.82 7.23 -9.25
N ALA A 253 17.08 6.88 -9.01
CA ALA A 253 17.87 7.48 -7.92
C ALA A 253 18.06 9.00 -8.14
N ALA A 254 18.36 9.41 -9.37
CA ALA A 254 18.54 10.82 -9.72
C ALA A 254 17.23 11.61 -9.68
N GLU A 255 16.13 11.01 -10.14
CA GLU A 255 14.76 11.55 -10.04
C GLU A 255 14.34 11.85 -8.60
N ASN A 256 14.75 11.01 -7.64
CA ASN A 256 14.38 11.15 -6.21
C ASN A 256 15.48 11.79 -5.35
N GLY A 257 16.57 12.26 -5.96
CA GLY A 257 17.64 12.97 -5.26
C GLY A 257 18.49 12.10 -4.33
N HIS A 258 18.56 10.80 -4.61
CA HIS A 258 19.29 9.81 -3.80
C HIS A 258 20.76 9.74 -4.19
N LEU A 259 21.52 10.79 -3.86
CA LEU A 259 22.95 10.91 -4.17
C LEU A 259 23.78 9.72 -3.66
N HIS A 260 23.49 9.22 -2.46
CA HIS A 260 24.19 8.07 -1.87
C HIS A 260 24.06 6.77 -2.68
N ILE A 261 22.97 6.62 -3.45
CA ILE A 261 22.82 5.53 -4.41
C ILE A 261 23.74 5.76 -5.61
N LEU A 262 23.80 6.98 -6.15
CA LEU A 262 24.67 7.32 -7.28
C LEU A 262 26.15 7.16 -6.92
N GLU A 263 26.54 7.54 -5.71
CA GLU A 263 27.88 7.29 -5.16
C GLU A 263 28.22 5.80 -5.17
N TYR A 264 27.30 4.98 -4.66
CA TYR A 264 27.45 3.53 -4.68
C TYR A 264 27.57 2.96 -6.11
N LEU A 265 26.78 3.46 -7.06
CA LEU A 265 26.85 3.03 -8.47
C LEU A 265 28.25 3.32 -9.06
N VAL A 266 28.80 4.52 -8.80
CA VAL A 266 30.16 4.88 -9.24
C VAL A 266 31.21 3.98 -8.59
N GLU A 267 31.13 3.72 -7.29
CA GLU A 267 32.04 2.82 -6.57
C GLU A 267 32.08 1.41 -7.16
N ARG A 268 30.93 0.94 -7.68
CA ARG A 268 30.79 -0.36 -8.33
C ARG A 268 31.05 -0.35 -9.84
N LYS A 269 31.61 0.75 -10.36
CA LYS A 269 31.95 0.94 -11.79
C LYS A 269 30.75 0.71 -12.71
N TYR A 270 29.57 1.11 -12.26
CA TYR A 270 28.37 1.10 -13.09
C TYR A 270 28.58 1.95 -14.35
N ASN A 271 28.17 1.43 -15.50
CA ASN A 271 28.46 2.03 -16.81
C ASN A 271 27.23 2.11 -17.73
N LYS A 272 26.02 1.95 -17.17
CA LYS A 272 24.76 1.97 -17.93
C LYS A 272 24.02 3.31 -17.83
N TYR A 273 24.74 4.40 -17.53
CA TYR A 273 24.16 5.74 -17.53
C TYR A 273 23.69 6.14 -18.94
N ASN A 274 22.54 6.79 -19.00
CA ASN A 274 22.01 7.49 -20.16
C ASN A 274 21.65 8.94 -19.76
N GLU A 275 21.17 9.72 -20.73
CA GLU A 275 20.86 11.13 -20.55
C GLU A 275 19.74 11.36 -19.54
N SER A 276 18.87 10.36 -19.30
CA SER A 276 17.74 10.46 -18.37
C SER A 276 18.13 10.65 -16.93
N ALA A 277 19.24 10.07 -16.46
CA ALA A 277 19.73 10.36 -15.12
C ALA A 277 19.97 11.87 -14.92
N CYS A 278 20.61 12.53 -15.88
CA CYS A 278 20.88 13.97 -15.80
C CYS A 278 19.61 14.81 -15.94
N TRP A 279 18.75 14.51 -16.93
CA TRP A 279 17.55 15.34 -17.12
C TRP A 279 16.47 15.08 -16.05
N CYS A 280 16.41 13.91 -15.42
CA CYS A 280 15.58 13.66 -14.24
C CYS A 280 16.09 14.46 -13.03
N ALA A 281 17.39 14.42 -12.71
CA ALA A 281 17.94 15.25 -11.64
C ALA A 281 17.64 16.75 -11.87
N ALA A 282 17.76 17.22 -13.10
CA ALA A 282 17.45 18.60 -13.48
C ALA A 282 15.94 18.92 -13.40
N LYS A 283 15.08 18.00 -13.84
CA LYS A 283 13.61 18.13 -13.84
C LYS A 283 13.03 18.25 -12.43
N TYR A 284 13.62 17.59 -11.45
CA TYR A 284 13.15 17.59 -10.05
C TYR A 284 14.01 18.45 -9.11
N GLY A 285 15.02 19.14 -9.64
CA GLY A 285 15.79 20.13 -8.90
C GLY A 285 16.89 19.55 -8.00
N HIS A 286 17.33 18.33 -8.25
CA HIS A 286 18.38 17.65 -7.48
C HIS A 286 19.78 18.04 -7.98
N LEU A 287 20.20 19.27 -7.67
CA LEU A 287 21.47 19.84 -8.13
C LEU A 287 22.69 18.98 -7.77
N ASP A 288 22.73 18.45 -6.54
CA ASP A 288 23.87 17.65 -6.09
C ASP A 288 23.99 16.34 -6.89
N CYS A 289 22.85 15.70 -7.20
CA CYS A 289 22.82 14.54 -8.08
C CYS A 289 23.28 14.91 -9.49
N LEU A 290 22.79 16.03 -10.05
CA LEU A 290 23.17 16.49 -11.38
C LEU A 290 24.67 16.79 -11.49
N LYS A 291 25.24 17.49 -10.49
CA LYS A 291 26.68 17.73 -10.39
C LYS A 291 27.45 16.44 -10.33
N TYR A 292 27.06 15.54 -9.45
CA TYR A 292 27.76 14.27 -9.27
C TYR A 292 27.71 13.39 -10.52
N LEU A 293 26.55 13.30 -11.19
CA LEU A 293 26.38 12.57 -12.45
C LEU A 293 27.30 13.12 -13.54
N HIS A 294 27.39 14.44 -13.68
CA HIS A 294 28.22 15.06 -14.70
C HIS A 294 29.72 15.01 -14.37
N GLU A 295 30.10 15.46 -13.17
CA GLU A 295 31.48 15.67 -12.78
C GLU A 295 32.19 14.36 -12.43
N THR A 296 31.49 13.43 -11.78
CA THR A 296 32.08 12.18 -11.27
C THR A 296 31.69 10.98 -12.13
N ALA A 297 30.38 10.75 -12.32
CA ALA A 297 29.91 9.55 -13.04
C ALA A 297 30.14 9.62 -14.55
N LYS A 298 30.42 10.82 -15.09
CA LYS A 298 30.56 11.09 -16.54
C LYS A 298 29.32 10.62 -17.32
N ALA A 299 28.15 10.71 -16.70
CA ALA A 299 26.89 10.41 -17.35
C ALA A 299 26.64 11.40 -18.49
N PRO A 300 26.11 10.93 -19.64
CA PRO A 300 25.76 11.83 -20.72
C PRO A 300 24.58 12.73 -20.29
N TRP A 301 24.44 13.86 -20.97
CA TRP A 301 23.31 14.77 -20.83
C TRP A 301 22.94 15.35 -22.19
N ASP A 302 21.74 15.89 -22.30
CA ASP A 302 21.26 16.53 -23.53
C ASP A 302 20.39 17.75 -23.22
N SER A 303 19.82 18.34 -24.28
CA SER A 303 19.00 19.54 -24.16
C SER A 303 17.73 19.37 -23.32
N TRP A 304 17.27 18.14 -23.05
CA TRP A 304 16.13 17.93 -22.19
C TRP A 304 16.43 18.33 -20.74
N ALA A 305 17.68 18.21 -20.29
CA ALA A 305 18.06 18.68 -18.95
C ALA A 305 17.81 20.19 -18.78
N VAL A 306 18.25 20.99 -19.76
CA VAL A 306 18.02 22.45 -19.77
C VAL A 306 16.53 22.77 -19.84
N ARG A 307 15.81 22.10 -20.75
CA ARG A 307 14.38 22.30 -20.94
C ARG A 307 13.59 22.03 -19.67
N PHE A 308 13.81 20.86 -19.05
CA PHE A 308 13.04 20.46 -17.87
C PHE A 308 13.42 21.27 -16.64
N ALA A 309 14.69 21.64 -16.44
CA ALA A 309 15.07 22.56 -15.37
C ALA A 309 14.36 23.91 -15.50
N HIS A 310 14.24 24.43 -16.74
CA HIS A 310 13.52 25.68 -17.01
C HIS A 310 12.01 25.55 -16.81
N GLU A 311 11.36 24.55 -17.42
CA GLU A 311 9.90 24.35 -17.35
C GLU A 311 9.41 24.09 -15.90
N ASN A 312 10.26 23.51 -15.04
CA ASN A 312 9.95 23.24 -13.63
C ASN A 312 10.49 24.30 -12.66
N ASN A 313 11.07 25.41 -13.15
CA ASN A 313 11.61 26.51 -12.35
C ASN A 313 12.76 26.12 -11.39
N HIS A 314 13.58 25.12 -11.74
CA HIS A 314 14.77 24.74 -10.98
C HIS A 314 15.97 25.59 -11.42
N THR A 315 16.01 26.84 -10.95
CA THR A 315 16.98 27.85 -11.38
C THR A 315 18.44 27.46 -11.13
N GLU A 316 18.74 26.78 -10.02
CA GLU A 316 20.12 26.36 -9.71
C GLU A 316 20.61 25.26 -10.65
N CYS A 317 19.77 24.27 -10.96
CA CYS A 317 20.07 23.24 -11.95
C CYS A 317 20.22 23.86 -13.34
N LEU A 318 19.31 24.76 -13.71
CA LEU A 318 19.37 25.47 -14.99
C LEU A 318 20.67 26.27 -15.13
N GLN A 319 21.04 27.06 -14.12
CA GLN A 319 22.27 27.85 -14.15
C GLN A 319 23.50 26.94 -14.26
N TYR A 320 23.55 25.86 -13.49
CA TYR A 320 24.64 24.88 -13.58
C TYR A 320 24.77 24.25 -14.97
N LEU A 321 23.64 23.88 -15.61
CA LEU A 321 23.66 23.33 -16.97
C LEU A 321 24.16 24.35 -18.01
N LEU A 322 23.76 25.61 -17.87
CA LEU A 322 24.19 26.70 -18.74
C LEU A 322 25.68 27.01 -18.57
N ASP A 323 26.15 27.07 -17.31
CA ASP A 323 27.56 27.29 -16.98
C ASP A 323 28.49 26.19 -17.52
N ASN A 324 27.96 24.97 -17.67
CA ASN A 324 28.70 23.81 -18.18
C ASN A 324 28.43 23.50 -19.67
N ASN A 325 27.86 24.45 -20.42
CA ASN A 325 27.61 24.33 -21.85
C ASN A 325 26.78 23.08 -22.24
N CYS A 326 25.82 22.70 -21.41
CA CYS A 326 24.84 21.67 -21.79
C CYS A 326 24.12 22.09 -23.09
N PRO A 327 23.88 21.17 -24.05
CA PRO A 327 23.18 21.50 -25.28
C PRO A 327 21.85 22.22 -25.01
N LEU A 328 21.53 23.24 -25.79
CA LEU A 328 20.27 23.97 -25.67
C LEU A 328 19.18 23.35 -26.55
N PRO A 329 17.90 23.40 -26.16
CA PRO A 329 16.81 22.96 -27.02
C PRO A 329 16.75 23.78 -28.32
N PRO A 330 16.17 23.25 -29.41
CA PRO A 330 16.06 23.97 -30.67
C PRO A 330 15.38 25.34 -30.51
N GLY A 331 16.04 26.39 -31.00
CA GLY A 331 15.54 27.78 -30.94
C GLY A 331 15.83 28.53 -29.63
N TRP A 332 16.39 27.85 -28.61
CA TRP A 332 16.82 28.48 -27.37
C TRP A 332 18.22 29.08 -27.54
N ARG A 333 18.50 30.21 -26.88
CA ARG A 333 19.80 30.87 -26.88
C ARG A 333 20.19 31.31 -25.47
N TYR A 334 21.47 31.20 -25.13
CA TYR A 334 22.02 31.71 -23.87
C TYR A 334 23.15 32.69 -24.19
N GLU A 335 22.87 33.98 -24.04
CA GLU A 335 23.76 35.09 -24.41
C GLU A 335 23.74 36.12 -23.28
N ASP A 336 24.89 36.73 -22.97
CA ASP A 336 25.02 37.77 -21.93
C ASP A 336 24.45 37.38 -20.55
N GLY A 337 24.54 36.09 -20.18
CA GLY A 337 24.02 35.58 -18.91
C GLY A 337 22.49 35.44 -18.87
N LYS A 338 21.80 35.61 -20.00
CA LYS A 338 20.34 35.55 -20.11
C LYS A 338 19.89 34.43 -21.04
N LEU A 339 18.96 33.62 -20.57
CA LEU A 339 18.31 32.58 -21.37
C LEU A 339 17.14 33.17 -22.16
N HIS A 340 17.18 32.99 -23.48
CA HIS A 340 16.15 33.39 -24.42
C HIS A 340 15.39 32.15 -24.91
N VAL A 341 14.14 32.04 -24.48
CA VAL A 341 13.24 30.93 -24.81
C VAL A 341 12.23 31.41 -25.86
N PRO A 342 12.02 30.66 -26.97
CA PRO A 342 11.02 31.00 -27.97
C PRO A 342 9.60 30.92 -27.38
N PRO A 343 8.64 31.73 -27.88
CA PRO A 343 7.26 31.66 -27.43
C PRO A 343 6.66 30.27 -27.70
N VAL A 344 5.89 29.75 -26.75
CA VAL A 344 5.20 28.46 -26.86
C VAL A 344 4.18 28.55 -28.01
N SER A 345 4.34 27.71 -29.03
CA SER A 345 3.48 27.65 -30.21
C SER A 345 2.12 27.02 -29.94
#